data_AF-A0A1G6I2R3-F1
#
_entry.id   AF-A0A1G6I2R3-F1
#
_cell.length_a   1.000
_cell.length_b   1.000
_cell.length_c   1.000
_cell.angle_alpha   90.00
_cell.angle_beta   90.00
_cell.angle_gamma   90.00
#
_symmetry.space_group_name_H-M   'P 1'
#
loop_
_entity.id
_entity.type
_entity.pdbx_description
1 polymer ?
#
loop_
_entity_poly.entity_id
_entity_poly.type
_entity_poly.pdbx_seq_one_letter_code
_entity_poly.pdbx_strand_id
1 'polypeptide(L)'
;MLIWIFLVIIIGIVLLNLLSIFYDKNDEEIVNIENKITPIMNNDIEGNVIHNIYHIFSDSEDVVNTTLVMEDDALIFKTPSKIESIILGTELYRTEIVSGNTLRIFDQTDKYKEVIISEEIKKLNAIDSFFKSLTVKNRNKMIQFKKKVEVANEQLIANEELVKLAEGFITKIDQNIFRDFNYYIVLERSLLFYSPIGLFSLDISSQNYYKSNSVNEGYENVVDMNIISNYINEHFNSFAQIYNRFLKSELSEREIYIFLWDYLKRIAVPLFGNEFIYNYSHAFDKESNIETIIEKSLYHNIINFDNMETMSLFTYYTMDSKYLDTNNFIYGFIIIMNKYLEIRKFKELKDYEEMLLVSEEEMSKEITINDIDLMSGYDFEGIVGKLFEKMDYVVEITKSSGDQGVDVIANKYNHSIGIQTKLYSRPVNNNAVQEVVAGLKYYKLSKGYVITNNYFTDSAIKLAESNNIVLWDRDELIDKLNRFKVMRV
;
A
#
# COMPACT_ATOMS: atom_id res chain seq x y z
N MET A 1 -3.52 -12.61 43.05
CA MET A 1 -3.96 -11.85 41.86
C MET A 1 -2.78 -11.43 41.00
N LEU A 2 -1.75 -10.78 41.58
CA LEU A 2 -0.50 -10.41 40.88
C LEU A 2 0.29 -11.61 40.35
N ILE A 3 0.35 -12.75 41.06
CA ILE A 3 1.04 -13.98 40.61
C ILE A 3 0.41 -14.61 39.34
N TRP A 4 -0.90 -14.41 39.12
CA TRP A 4 -1.59 -14.94 37.93
C TRP A 4 -1.35 -14.07 36.69
N ILE A 5 -1.30 -12.74 36.87
CA ILE A 5 -0.91 -11.78 35.82
C ILE A 5 0.56 -11.99 35.42
N PHE A 6 1.40 -12.37 36.40
CA PHE A 6 2.81 -12.70 36.20
C PHE A 6 3.03 -13.98 35.37
N LEU A 7 2.18 -15.00 35.58
CA LEU A 7 2.19 -16.22 34.77
C LEU A 7 1.78 -15.93 33.32
N VAL A 8 0.81 -15.04 33.11
CA VAL A 8 0.29 -14.65 31.78
C VAL A 8 1.32 -13.88 30.96
N ILE A 9 2.11 -12.99 31.56
CA ILE A 9 3.17 -12.24 30.87
C ILE A 9 4.35 -13.14 30.50
N ILE A 10 4.75 -14.04 31.41
CA ILE A 10 5.74 -15.07 31.11
C ILE A 10 5.21 -16.00 30.02
N ILE A 11 3.95 -16.44 30.10
CA ILE A 11 3.31 -17.28 29.09
C ILE A 11 3.17 -16.54 27.76
N GLY A 12 2.93 -15.24 27.72
CA GLY A 12 2.85 -14.43 26.49
C GLY A 12 4.21 -14.26 25.81
N ILE A 13 5.27 -14.00 26.58
CA ILE A 13 6.66 -13.93 26.07
C ILE A 13 7.17 -15.33 25.69
N VAL A 14 6.79 -16.34 26.45
CA VAL A 14 7.05 -17.76 26.14
C VAL A 14 6.21 -18.20 24.94
N LEU A 15 5.00 -17.67 24.69
CA LEU A 15 4.14 -17.97 23.53
C LEU A 15 4.65 -17.31 22.24
N LEU A 16 5.10 -16.06 22.31
CA LEU A 16 5.78 -15.37 21.20
C LEU A 16 7.08 -16.08 20.82
N ASN A 17 7.80 -16.63 21.80
CA ASN A 17 8.96 -17.48 21.54
C ASN A 17 8.57 -18.92 21.15
N LEU A 18 7.49 -19.50 21.69
CA LEU A 18 7.02 -20.86 21.40
C LEU A 18 6.45 -20.97 19.99
N LEU A 19 5.82 -19.93 19.46
CA LEU A 19 5.43 -19.86 18.06
C LEU A 19 6.64 -20.07 17.12
N SER A 20 7.84 -19.67 17.54
CA SER A 20 9.11 -19.98 16.83
C SER A 20 9.71 -21.36 17.14
N ILE A 21 9.16 -22.10 18.12
CA ILE A 21 9.64 -23.40 18.63
C ILE A 21 8.88 -24.60 18.02
N PHE A 22 7.71 -24.43 17.41
CA PHE A 22 6.90 -25.55 16.90
C PHE A 22 7.39 -26.15 15.56
N TYR A 23 8.63 -26.59 15.53
CA TYR A 23 9.21 -27.35 14.40
C TYR A 23 9.45 -28.83 14.75
N ASP A 24 8.79 -29.39 15.77
CA ASP A 24 9.07 -30.79 16.16
C ASP A 24 7.93 -31.57 16.88
N LYS A 25 6.65 -31.24 16.67
CA LYS A 25 5.52 -32.01 17.26
C LYS A 25 4.38 -32.26 16.26
N ASN A 26 3.78 -33.46 16.33
CA ASN A 26 2.66 -33.92 15.50
C ASN A 26 1.36 -33.14 15.76
N ASP A 27 0.52 -33.02 14.73
CA ASP A 27 -0.70 -32.20 14.66
C ASP A 27 -1.71 -32.41 15.82
N GLU A 28 -1.79 -33.61 16.41
CA GLU A 28 -2.68 -33.87 17.56
C GLU A 28 -2.27 -33.14 18.84
N GLU A 29 -0.98 -32.87 19.07
CA GLU A 29 -0.54 -32.11 20.25
C GLU A 29 -0.78 -30.60 20.09
N ILE A 30 -0.75 -30.09 18.85
CA ILE A 30 -0.99 -28.68 18.51
C ILE A 30 -2.46 -28.34 18.76
N VAL A 31 -3.40 -29.16 18.26
CA VAL A 31 -4.84 -28.98 18.42
C VAL A 31 -5.27 -29.06 19.91
N ASN A 32 -4.60 -29.89 20.71
CA ASN A 32 -4.91 -30.04 22.13
C ASN A 32 -4.41 -28.88 23.01
N ILE A 33 -3.43 -28.10 22.50
CA ILE A 33 -2.89 -26.90 23.15
C ILE A 33 -3.68 -25.66 22.70
N GLU A 34 -4.02 -25.53 21.42
CA GLU A 34 -4.89 -24.46 20.92
C GLU A 34 -6.23 -24.41 21.68
N ASN A 35 -6.90 -25.56 21.83
CA ASN A 35 -8.16 -25.67 22.56
C ASN A 35 -8.07 -25.30 24.06
N LYS A 36 -6.86 -25.27 24.64
CA LYS A 36 -6.62 -24.84 26.03
C LYS A 36 -6.28 -23.35 26.15
N ILE A 37 -5.80 -22.72 25.07
CA ILE A 37 -5.32 -21.34 25.06
C ILE A 37 -6.38 -20.36 24.53
N THR A 38 -7.25 -20.77 23.61
CA THR A 38 -8.34 -19.94 23.06
C THR A 38 -9.21 -19.24 24.12
N PRO A 39 -9.55 -19.84 25.28
CA PRO A 39 -10.33 -19.15 26.31
C PRO A 39 -9.56 -18.03 27.05
N ILE A 40 -8.23 -18.01 26.99
CA ILE A 40 -7.37 -17.08 27.72
C ILE A 40 -7.17 -15.78 26.93
N MET A 41 -7.08 -15.85 25.60
CA MET A 41 -6.87 -14.69 24.71
C MET A 41 -8.09 -13.78 24.53
N ASN A 42 -9.29 -14.22 24.93
CA ASN A 42 -10.55 -13.50 24.70
C ASN A 42 -10.90 -12.43 25.77
N ASN A 43 -9.97 -12.04 26.65
CA ASN A 43 -10.19 -10.98 27.63
C ASN A 43 -9.50 -9.67 27.20
N ASP A 44 -10.31 -8.64 26.90
CA ASP A 44 -9.97 -7.31 26.36
C ASP A 44 -8.88 -6.50 27.11
N ILE A 45 -8.36 -6.99 28.23
CA ILE A 45 -7.39 -6.27 29.08
C ILE A 45 -5.94 -6.48 28.61
N GLU A 46 -5.64 -7.57 27.92
CA GLU A 46 -4.26 -7.96 27.56
C GLU A 46 -3.71 -7.25 26.30
N GLY A 47 -4.59 -6.78 25.40
CA GLY A 47 -4.19 -6.08 24.17
C GLY A 47 -3.40 -4.78 24.41
N ASN A 48 -3.76 -4.03 25.45
CA ASN A 48 -3.13 -2.75 25.78
C ASN A 48 -1.74 -2.89 26.42
N VAL A 49 -1.49 -3.99 27.14
CA VAL A 49 -0.19 -4.25 27.79
C VAL A 49 0.85 -4.71 26.76
N ILE A 50 0.44 -5.53 25.80
CA ILE A 50 1.29 -5.98 24.68
C ILE A 50 1.66 -4.79 23.78
N HIS A 51 0.72 -3.87 23.55
CA HIS A 51 0.90 -2.66 22.73
C HIS A 51 1.95 -1.70 23.33
N ASN A 52 1.94 -1.49 24.65
CA ASN A 52 2.89 -0.59 25.32
C ASN A 52 4.31 -1.16 25.43
N ILE A 53 4.44 -2.48 25.61
CA ILE A 53 5.75 -3.15 25.64
C ILE A 53 6.39 -3.17 24.25
N TYR A 54 5.64 -3.18 23.15
CA TYR A 54 6.22 -3.11 21.82
C TYR A 54 6.76 -1.70 21.48
N HIS A 55 6.06 -0.65 21.92
CA HIS A 55 6.45 0.74 21.69
C HIS A 55 7.75 1.14 22.40
N ILE A 56 7.96 0.69 23.65
CA ILE A 56 9.14 1.04 24.47
C ILE A 56 10.47 0.54 23.85
N PHE A 57 10.45 -0.51 23.04
CA PHE A 57 11.68 -1.14 22.49
C PHE A 57 11.90 -0.82 21.01
N SER A 58 11.09 0.06 20.42
CA SER A 58 11.14 0.37 18.99
C SER A 58 12.05 1.56 18.64
N ASP A 59 12.45 2.36 19.62
CA ASP A 59 13.30 3.54 19.44
C ASP A 59 14.53 3.49 20.37
N SER A 60 15.65 2.90 19.91
CA SER A 60 17.04 3.31 20.23
C SER A 60 18.05 2.23 19.81
N GLU A 61 19.24 2.66 19.35
CA GLU A 61 20.42 1.79 19.18
C GLU A 61 20.87 1.09 20.48
N ASP A 62 20.33 1.49 21.64
CA ASP A 62 20.61 0.90 22.95
C ASP A 62 19.95 -0.46 23.20
N VAL A 63 18.97 -0.87 22.38
CA VAL A 63 18.27 -2.18 22.49
C VAL A 63 19.24 -3.36 22.47
N VAL A 64 20.37 -3.22 21.75
CA VAL A 64 21.38 -4.28 21.60
C VAL A 64 22.07 -4.63 22.92
N ASN A 65 22.06 -3.72 23.90
CA ASN A 65 22.71 -3.90 25.20
C ASN A 65 21.76 -3.85 26.41
N THR A 66 20.45 -3.73 26.19
CA THR A 66 19.46 -3.73 27.27
C THR A 66 19.40 -5.11 27.93
N THR A 67 19.70 -5.18 29.23
CA THR A 67 19.58 -6.41 30.01
C THR A 67 18.34 -6.32 30.90
N LEU A 68 17.48 -7.33 30.83
CA LEU A 68 16.28 -7.47 31.67
C LEU A 68 16.66 -8.19 32.97
N VAL A 69 16.44 -7.56 34.12
CA VAL A 69 16.73 -8.16 35.43
C VAL A 69 15.51 -8.05 36.34
N MET A 70 15.20 -9.14 37.04
CA MET A 70 14.10 -9.23 38.01
C MET A 70 14.63 -9.08 39.44
N GLU A 71 14.06 -8.18 40.23
CA GLU A 71 14.37 -8.00 41.66
C GLU A 71 13.09 -7.68 42.46
N ASP A 72 12.83 -8.43 43.53
CA ASP A 72 11.75 -8.18 44.52
C ASP A 72 10.41 -7.72 43.90
N ASP A 73 9.89 -8.51 42.96
CA ASP A 73 8.64 -8.28 42.21
C ASP A 73 8.65 -7.09 41.20
N ALA A 74 9.82 -6.56 40.86
CA ALA A 74 10.02 -5.48 39.89
C ALA A 74 10.78 -5.94 38.63
N LEU A 75 10.39 -5.40 37.47
CA LEU A 75 11.08 -5.60 36.19
C LEU A 75 12.01 -4.39 35.92
N ILE A 76 13.31 -4.63 35.83
CA ILE A 76 14.33 -3.58 35.67
C ILE A 76 14.94 -3.61 34.28
N PHE A 77 14.93 -2.47 33.60
CA PHE A 77 15.59 -2.25 32.31
C PHE A 77 16.98 -1.64 32.52
N LYS A 78 18.04 -2.34 32.11
CA LYS A 78 19.41 -1.87 32.28
C LYS A 78 20.02 -1.51 30.92
N THR A 79 20.20 -0.21 30.64
CA THR A 79 20.95 0.28 29.46
C THR A 79 22.39 0.69 29.84
N PRO A 80 23.35 0.69 28.91
CA PRO A 80 24.76 0.97 29.21
C PRO A 80 25.05 2.40 29.68
N SER A 81 24.17 3.35 29.34
CA SER A 81 24.43 4.78 29.47
C SER A 81 23.74 5.42 30.68
N LYS A 82 22.79 4.77 31.37
CA LYS A 82 22.24 5.13 32.71
C LYS A 82 21.06 4.19 33.07
N ILE A 83 20.86 3.86 34.35
CA ILE A 83 19.59 3.25 34.81
C ILE A 83 18.65 4.38 35.25
N GLU A 84 17.83 4.91 34.34
CA GLU A 84 16.96 6.05 34.67
C GLU A 84 15.55 5.66 35.15
N SER A 85 15.07 4.41 34.98
CA SER A 85 13.70 4.07 35.40
C SER A 85 13.36 2.58 35.63
N ILE A 86 12.57 2.28 36.66
CA ILE A 86 11.88 0.99 36.93
C ILE A 86 10.36 1.17 36.77
N ILE A 87 9.66 0.18 36.22
CA ILE A 87 8.18 0.13 36.23
C ILE A 87 7.72 -0.81 37.34
N LEU A 88 6.90 -0.29 38.25
CA LEU A 88 6.22 -1.05 39.31
C LEU A 88 4.71 -0.86 39.13
N GLY A 89 4.01 -1.87 38.63
CA GLY A 89 2.60 -1.75 38.28
C GLY A 89 2.40 -0.84 37.06
N THR A 90 1.68 0.28 37.23
CA THR A 90 1.43 1.30 36.18
C THR A 90 2.29 2.55 36.31
N GLU A 91 3.22 2.60 37.27
CA GLU A 91 3.98 3.82 37.59
C GLU A 91 5.49 3.66 37.34
N LEU A 92 6.12 4.76 36.92
CA LEU A 92 7.54 4.87 36.60
C LEU A 92 8.31 5.47 37.78
N TYR A 93 9.34 4.79 38.26
CA TYR A 93 10.17 5.19 39.41
C TYR A 93 11.63 5.42 38.98
N ARG A 94 12.28 6.48 39.48
CA ARG A 94 13.70 6.78 39.20
C ARG A 94 14.62 5.88 40.03
N THR A 95 15.80 5.51 39.53
CA THR A 95 16.76 4.70 40.30
C THR A 95 18.21 5.18 40.26
N GLU A 96 19.01 4.74 41.24
CA GLU A 96 20.46 4.98 41.30
C GLU A 96 21.21 3.76 41.85
N ILE A 97 22.35 3.38 41.26
CA ILE A 97 23.23 2.32 41.78
C ILE A 97 24.18 2.92 42.81
N VAL A 98 24.17 2.40 44.04
CA VAL A 98 25.01 2.93 45.14
C VAL A 98 26.34 2.17 45.25
N SER A 99 26.30 0.84 45.18
CA SER A 99 27.50 0.00 45.20
C SER A 99 27.19 -1.43 44.78
N GLY A 100 27.91 -1.97 43.80
CA GLY A 100 27.98 -3.39 43.42
C GLY A 100 26.63 -4.11 43.18
N ASN A 101 25.91 -4.38 44.26
CA ASN A 101 24.65 -5.11 44.32
C ASN A 101 23.56 -4.33 45.10
N THR A 102 23.61 -3.00 45.17
CA THR A 102 22.62 -2.20 45.90
C THR A 102 22.04 -1.07 45.05
N LEU A 103 20.72 -1.08 44.86
CA LEU A 103 19.94 -0.12 44.08
C LEU A 103 19.08 0.76 44.98
N ARG A 104 19.02 2.06 44.73
CA ARG A 104 18.04 3.01 45.29
C ARG A 104 16.90 3.19 44.31
N ILE A 105 15.66 3.08 44.79
CA ILE A 105 14.44 3.34 44.04
C ILE A 105 13.75 4.56 44.64
N PHE A 106 13.63 5.63 43.88
CA PHE A 106 13.05 6.91 44.28
C PHE A 106 11.57 6.99 43.93
N ASP A 107 10.74 7.41 44.88
CA ASP A 107 9.34 7.78 44.65
C ASP A 107 9.21 9.16 43.99
N GLN A 108 7.97 9.56 43.66
CA GLN A 108 7.67 10.86 43.04
C GLN A 108 8.01 12.07 43.92
N THR A 109 8.38 11.85 45.18
CA THR A 109 8.79 12.88 46.15
C THR A 109 10.30 12.88 46.44
N ASP A 110 11.09 12.17 45.62
CA ASP A 110 12.54 12.01 45.76
C ASP A 110 13.01 11.25 47.02
N LYS A 111 12.12 10.51 47.70
CA LYS A 111 12.53 9.58 48.77
C LYS A 111 12.86 8.23 48.16
N TYR A 112 13.89 7.54 48.69
CA TYR A 112 14.33 6.26 48.15
C TYR A 112 14.27 5.08 49.11
N LYS A 113 14.22 3.86 48.54
CA LYS A 113 14.45 2.58 49.22
C LYS A 113 15.64 1.85 48.60
N GLU A 114 16.51 1.27 49.42
CA GLU A 114 17.64 0.44 48.97
C GLU A 114 17.26 -1.06 48.88
N VAL A 115 17.69 -1.74 47.79
CA VAL A 115 17.41 -3.15 47.48
C VAL A 115 18.72 -3.89 47.13
N ILE A 116 18.89 -5.15 47.57
CA ILE A 116 20.11 -5.95 47.36
C ILE A 116 19.88 -7.07 46.32
N ILE A 117 20.75 -7.11 45.30
CA ILE A 117 20.69 -8.03 44.15
C ILE A 117 21.22 -9.45 44.53
N SER A 118 20.37 -10.49 44.56
CA SER A 118 20.69 -11.86 45.01
C SER A 118 21.32 -12.80 43.95
N GLU A 119 21.90 -13.94 44.36
CA GLU A 119 22.53 -14.96 43.48
C GLU A 119 21.60 -15.60 42.42
N GLU A 120 20.29 -15.48 42.57
CA GLU A 120 19.31 -16.00 41.59
C GLU A 120 19.42 -15.29 40.23
N ILE A 121 19.96 -14.07 40.21
CA ILE A 121 20.22 -13.30 38.98
C ILE A 121 21.35 -13.90 38.13
N LYS A 122 22.30 -14.64 38.72
CA LYS A 122 23.29 -15.40 37.93
C LYS A 122 22.65 -16.54 37.13
N LYS A 123 21.60 -17.17 37.65
CA LYS A 123 20.83 -18.18 36.92
C LYS A 123 20.01 -17.55 35.79
N LEU A 124 19.51 -16.32 35.97
CA LEU A 124 18.83 -15.55 34.93
C LEU A 124 19.77 -15.10 33.80
N ASN A 125 21.02 -14.72 34.09
CA ASN A 125 22.02 -14.42 33.04
C ASN A 125 22.37 -15.65 32.18
N ALA A 126 22.36 -16.85 32.75
CA ALA A 126 22.52 -18.10 32.00
C ALA A 126 21.30 -18.37 31.10
N ILE A 127 20.10 -18.03 31.57
CA ILE A 127 18.85 -18.10 30.80
C ILE A 127 18.82 -17.05 29.67
N ASP A 128 19.26 -15.81 29.91
CA ASP A 128 19.40 -14.76 28.89
C ASP A 128 20.44 -15.13 27.83
N SER A 129 21.60 -15.65 28.24
CA SER A 129 22.61 -16.18 27.32
C SER A 129 22.08 -17.36 26.49
N PHE A 130 21.31 -18.25 27.12
CA PHE A 130 20.63 -19.35 26.44
C PHE A 130 19.60 -18.83 25.42
N PHE A 131 18.74 -17.88 25.80
CA PHE A 131 17.77 -17.26 24.88
C PHE A 131 18.45 -16.51 23.75
N LYS A 132 19.49 -15.71 24.00
CA LYS A 132 20.31 -15.06 22.96
C LYS A 132 20.91 -16.07 21.99
N SER A 133 21.43 -17.19 22.50
CA SER A 133 21.96 -18.28 21.66
C SER A 133 20.86 -18.97 20.83
N LEU A 134 19.66 -19.14 21.39
CA LEU A 134 18.49 -19.67 20.69
C LEU A 134 18.02 -18.72 19.59
N THR A 135 17.95 -17.42 19.89
CA THR A 135 17.57 -16.36 18.94
C THR A 135 18.56 -16.27 17.78
N VAL A 136 19.87 -16.35 18.05
CA VAL A 136 20.90 -16.38 17.00
C VAL A 136 20.81 -17.67 16.17
N LYS A 137 20.64 -18.83 16.81
CA LYS A 137 20.48 -20.11 16.12
C LYS A 137 19.24 -20.11 15.22
N ASN A 138 18.13 -19.56 15.70
CA ASN A 138 16.89 -19.44 14.94
C ASN A 138 17.03 -18.43 13.81
N ARG A 139 17.67 -17.28 14.03
CA ARG A 139 17.99 -16.31 12.97
C ARG A 139 18.84 -16.92 11.86
N ASN A 140 19.86 -17.70 12.21
CA ASN A 140 20.69 -18.40 11.23
C ASN A 140 19.90 -19.44 10.42
N LYS A 141 19.02 -20.21 11.07
CA LYS A 141 18.10 -21.12 10.37
C LYS A 141 17.18 -20.38 9.40
N MET A 142 16.68 -19.20 9.78
CA MET A 142 15.81 -18.39 8.93
C MET A 142 16.54 -17.83 7.71
N ILE A 143 17.78 -17.35 7.90
CA ILE A 143 18.64 -16.91 6.79
C ILE A 143 18.91 -18.08 5.83
N GLN A 144 19.22 -19.26 6.37
CA GLN A 144 19.42 -20.47 5.57
C GLN A 144 18.14 -20.87 4.80
N PHE A 145 16.98 -20.77 5.44
CA PHE A 145 15.69 -21.05 4.80
C PHE A 145 15.40 -20.05 3.68
N LYS A 146 15.56 -18.75 3.91
CA LYS A 146 15.38 -17.72 2.86
C LYS A 146 16.29 -17.98 1.66
N LYS A 147 17.56 -18.30 1.91
CA LYS A 147 18.50 -18.68 0.85
C LYS A 147 18.05 -19.94 0.10
N LYS A 148 17.47 -20.92 0.81
CA LYS A 148 16.91 -22.13 0.19
C LYS A 148 15.73 -21.80 -0.73
N VAL A 149 14.85 -20.88 -0.32
CA VAL A 149 13.74 -20.36 -1.15
C VAL A 149 14.29 -19.73 -2.42
N GLU A 150 15.22 -18.78 -2.28
CA GLU A 150 15.81 -18.04 -3.41
C GLU A 150 16.44 -18.99 -4.43
N VAL A 151 17.31 -19.91 -3.97
CA VAL A 151 18.00 -20.87 -4.87
C VAL A 151 17.02 -21.82 -5.55
N ALA A 152 16.01 -22.32 -4.84
CA ALA A 152 15.01 -23.20 -5.43
C ALA A 152 14.20 -22.49 -6.51
N ASN A 153 13.75 -21.26 -6.24
CA ASN A 153 12.95 -20.49 -7.19
C ASN A 153 13.75 -20.02 -8.40
N GLU A 154 15.02 -19.67 -8.23
CA GLU A 154 15.93 -19.37 -9.36
C GLU A 154 16.06 -20.54 -10.32
N GLN A 155 16.14 -21.77 -9.80
CA GLN A 155 16.19 -22.98 -10.63
C GLN A 155 14.85 -23.26 -11.32
N LEU A 156 13.74 -23.06 -10.62
CA LEU A 156 12.40 -23.32 -11.14
C LEU A 156 11.97 -22.33 -12.24
N ILE A 157 12.50 -21.10 -12.24
CA ILE A 157 12.25 -20.13 -13.32
C ILE A 157 12.75 -20.64 -14.68
N ALA A 158 13.75 -21.52 -14.71
CA ALA A 158 14.19 -22.15 -15.96
C ALA A 158 13.21 -23.22 -16.50
N ASN A 159 12.18 -23.60 -15.74
CA ASN A 159 11.18 -24.58 -16.16
C ASN A 159 10.05 -23.90 -16.94
N GLU A 160 10.10 -23.96 -18.28
CA GLU A 160 9.11 -23.31 -19.16
C GLU A 160 7.66 -23.75 -18.91
N GLU A 161 7.44 -25.01 -18.52
CA GLU A 161 6.08 -25.51 -18.25
C GLU A 161 5.50 -24.84 -17.00
N LEU A 162 6.27 -24.81 -15.91
CA LEU A 162 5.85 -24.17 -14.66
C LEU A 162 5.69 -22.66 -14.83
N VAL A 163 6.57 -22.01 -15.60
CA VAL A 163 6.45 -20.57 -15.92
C VAL A 163 5.12 -20.30 -16.63
N LYS A 164 4.78 -21.05 -17.69
CA LYS A 164 3.50 -20.88 -18.41
C LYS A 164 2.28 -21.12 -17.51
N LEU A 165 2.36 -22.10 -16.61
CA LEU A 165 1.30 -22.36 -15.63
C LEU A 165 1.14 -21.18 -14.66
N ALA A 166 2.26 -20.60 -14.20
CA ALA A 166 2.25 -19.46 -13.29
C ALA A 166 1.76 -18.17 -13.97
N GLU A 167 2.19 -17.89 -15.19
CA GLU A 167 1.65 -16.78 -16.00
C GLU A 167 0.14 -16.93 -16.19
N GLY A 168 -0.32 -18.14 -16.51
CA GLY A 168 -1.74 -18.45 -16.61
C GLY A 168 -2.50 -18.26 -15.29
N PHE A 169 -1.90 -18.66 -14.17
CA PHE A 169 -2.46 -18.46 -12.83
C PHE A 169 -2.61 -16.98 -12.49
N ILE A 170 -1.56 -16.19 -12.70
CA ILE A 170 -1.53 -14.74 -12.43
C ILE A 170 -2.54 -13.99 -13.31
N THR A 171 -2.63 -14.32 -14.60
CA THR A 171 -3.43 -13.57 -15.57
C THR A 171 -4.90 -13.97 -15.64
N LYS A 172 -5.26 -15.22 -15.31
CA LYS A 172 -6.62 -15.75 -15.54
C LYS A 172 -7.46 -15.94 -14.29
N ILE A 173 -6.85 -16.05 -13.12
CA ILE A 173 -7.59 -16.28 -11.88
C ILE A 173 -8.08 -14.95 -11.31
N ASP A 174 -7.15 -14.12 -10.83
CA ASP A 174 -7.43 -12.76 -10.41
C ASP A 174 -6.13 -11.92 -10.45
N GLN A 175 -5.99 -11.14 -11.51
CA GLN A 175 -4.82 -10.29 -11.69
C GLN A 175 -4.79 -9.11 -10.71
N ASN A 176 -5.92 -8.74 -10.10
CA ASN A 176 -5.98 -7.62 -9.16
C ASN A 176 -5.17 -7.91 -7.89
N ILE A 177 -5.01 -9.18 -7.53
CA ILE A 177 -4.12 -9.61 -6.45
C ILE A 177 -2.69 -9.07 -6.63
N PHE A 178 -2.21 -8.98 -7.86
CA PHE A 178 -0.87 -8.51 -8.17
C PHE A 178 -0.82 -7.05 -8.60
N ARG A 179 -1.94 -6.48 -9.07
CA ARG A 179 -2.01 -5.14 -9.67
C ARG A 179 -2.57 -4.09 -8.72
N ASP A 180 -3.35 -4.49 -7.72
CA ASP A 180 -3.79 -3.62 -6.64
C ASP A 180 -2.87 -3.79 -5.43
N PHE A 181 -2.25 -2.69 -5.01
CA PHE A 181 -1.28 -2.67 -3.92
C PHE A 181 -1.88 -3.16 -2.59
N ASN A 182 -3.16 -2.86 -2.32
CA ASN A 182 -3.82 -3.27 -1.09
C ASN A 182 -4.11 -4.77 -1.09
N TYR A 183 -4.63 -5.32 -2.20
CA TYR A 183 -4.85 -6.77 -2.32
C TYR A 183 -3.54 -7.54 -2.22
N TYR A 184 -2.47 -7.04 -2.85
CA TYR A 184 -1.13 -7.64 -2.75
C TYR A 184 -0.66 -7.72 -1.30
N ILE A 185 -0.75 -6.61 -0.56
CA ILE A 185 -0.36 -6.53 0.86
C ILE A 185 -1.19 -7.49 1.71
N VAL A 186 -2.51 -7.46 1.57
CA VAL A 186 -3.40 -8.29 2.38
C VAL A 186 -3.13 -9.76 2.11
N LEU A 187 -2.99 -10.17 0.84
CA LEU A 187 -2.65 -11.55 0.51
C LEU A 187 -1.27 -11.96 1.07
N GLU A 188 -0.22 -11.14 0.85
CA GLU A 188 1.12 -11.46 1.35
C GLU A 188 1.11 -11.64 2.88
N ARG A 189 0.37 -10.80 3.60
CA ARG A 189 0.18 -10.96 5.05
C ARG A 189 -0.60 -12.24 5.36
N SER A 190 -1.72 -12.50 4.72
CA SER A 190 -2.52 -13.72 4.95
C SER A 190 -1.73 -15.00 4.71
N LEU A 191 -0.80 -15.01 3.76
CA LEU A 191 0.06 -16.17 3.48
C LEU A 191 1.22 -16.30 4.50
N LEU A 192 1.81 -15.19 4.93
CA LEU A 192 3.09 -15.20 5.64
C LEU A 192 3.00 -14.96 7.14
N PHE A 193 1.93 -14.35 7.66
CA PHE A 193 1.85 -13.91 9.06
C PHE A 193 1.55 -15.04 10.06
N TYR A 194 0.94 -16.14 9.59
CA TYR A 194 0.68 -17.33 10.41
C TYR A 194 1.90 -18.25 10.56
N SER A 195 3.07 -17.84 10.07
CA SER A 195 4.33 -18.56 10.22
C SER A 195 5.46 -17.59 10.58
N PRO A 196 6.21 -17.81 11.68
CA PRO A 196 7.41 -17.02 11.96
C PRO A 196 8.38 -17.04 10.77
N ILE A 197 8.47 -18.16 10.05
CA ILE A 197 9.33 -18.26 8.85
C ILE A 197 8.82 -17.33 7.74
N GLY A 198 7.50 -17.23 7.55
CA GLY A 198 6.89 -16.31 6.59
C GLY A 198 7.19 -14.85 6.92
N LEU A 199 6.98 -14.45 8.18
CA LEU A 199 7.29 -13.11 8.69
C LEU A 199 8.75 -12.69 8.47
N PHE A 200 9.70 -13.60 8.67
CA PHE A 200 11.12 -13.30 8.44
C PHE A 200 11.57 -13.51 6.99
N SER A 201 10.78 -14.21 6.17
CA SER A 201 11.01 -14.31 4.72
C SER A 201 10.72 -12.98 4.02
N LEU A 202 9.85 -12.15 4.62
CA LEU A 202 9.64 -10.77 4.18
C LEU A 202 10.94 -9.99 4.20
N ASP A 203 11.13 -9.18 3.17
CA ASP A 203 12.20 -8.19 3.14
C ASP A 203 12.02 -7.16 4.28
N ILE A 204 13.13 -6.59 4.78
CA ILE A 204 13.14 -5.62 5.88
C ILE A 204 12.22 -4.44 5.58
N SER A 205 12.16 -4.00 4.31
CA SER A 205 11.29 -2.90 3.89
C SER A 205 9.81 -3.27 4.00
N SER A 206 9.42 -4.50 3.64
CA SER A 206 8.05 -4.97 3.85
C SER A 206 7.73 -5.11 5.34
N GLN A 207 8.67 -5.65 6.14
CA GLN A 207 8.52 -5.73 7.59
C GLN A 207 8.32 -4.35 8.20
N ASN A 208 9.10 -3.35 7.79
CA ASN A 208 8.99 -1.97 8.27
C ASN A 208 7.68 -1.33 7.84
N TYR A 209 7.25 -1.53 6.60
CA TYR A 209 5.94 -1.06 6.12
C TYR A 209 4.79 -1.67 6.94
N TYR A 210 4.85 -2.98 7.24
CA TYR A 210 3.83 -3.63 8.07
C TYR A 210 3.87 -3.20 9.55
N LYS A 211 5.05 -2.84 10.06
CA LYS A 211 5.23 -2.29 11.41
C LYS A 211 4.68 -0.87 11.53
N SER A 212 4.97 0.00 10.56
CA SER A 212 4.50 1.39 10.56
C SER A 212 3.01 1.52 10.29
N ASN A 213 2.39 0.52 9.66
CA ASN A 213 0.98 0.48 9.32
C ASN A 213 0.24 -0.63 10.10
N SER A 214 0.39 -0.63 11.43
CA SER A 214 -0.20 -1.63 12.33
C SER A 214 -1.70 -1.81 12.07
N VAL A 215 -2.09 -3.02 11.70
CA VAL A 215 -3.44 -3.38 11.25
C VAL A 215 -4.34 -3.58 12.44
N ASN A 216 -5.43 -2.82 12.47
CA ASN A 216 -6.79 -3.33 12.70
C ASN A 216 -7.88 -2.33 12.28
N GLU A 217 -7.58 -1.06 12.00
CA GLU A 217 -8.65 -0.08 11.71
C GLU A 217 -8.77 0.38 10.24
N GLY A 218 -7.95 -0.12 9.31
CA GLY A 218 -7.88 0.44 7.95
C GLY A 218 -8.22 -0.49 6.78
N TYR A 219 -7.61 -1.68 6.72
CA TYR A 219 -7.59 -2.48 5.49
C TYR A 219 -8.91 -3.21 5.21
N GLU A 220 -9.69 -3.57 6.24
CA GLU A 220 -11.02 -4.18 6.08
C GLU A 220 -12.02 -3.24 5.40
N ASN A 221 -11.77 -1.92 5.42
CA ASN A 221 -12.58 -0.93 4.73
C ASN A 221 -12.18 -0.74 3.26
N VAL A 222 -11.02 -1.27 2.83
CA VAL A 222 -10.44 -1.04 1.49
C VAL A 222 -10.40 -2.32 0.66
N VAL A 223 -10.24 -3.48 1.29
CA VAL A 223 -10.15 -4.79 0.62
C VAL A 223 -11.27 -5.71 1.12
N ASP A 224 -11.97 -6.37 0.19
CA ASP A 224 -12.94 -7.40 0.56
C ASP A 224 -12.20 -8.70 0.96
N MET A 225 -12.22 -8.99 2.26
CA MET A 225 -11.57 -10.18 2.82
C MET A 225 -12.14 -11.50 2.28
N ASN A 226 -13.38 -11.50 1.75
CA ASN A 226 -13.94 -12.70 1.11
C ASN A 226 -13.20 -13.01 -0.20
N ILE A 227 -12.81 -11.99 -0.96
CA ILE A 227 -12.04 -12.18 -2.19
C ILE A 227 -10.69 -12.83 -1.87
N ILE A 228 -9.98 -12.34 -0.84
CA ILE A 228 -8.70 -12.91 -0.40
C ILE A 228 -8.88 -14.35 0.08
N SER A 229 -9.88 -14.61 0.93
CA SER A 229 -10.15 -15.95 1.46
C SER A 229 -10.49 -16.94 0.34
N ASN A 230 -11.36 -16.56 -0.59
CA ASN A 230 -11.73 -17.40 -1.74
C ASN A 230 -10.52 -17.65 -2.65
N TYR A 231 -9.74 -16.61 -2.93
CA TYR A 231 -8.52 -16.75 -3.74
C TYR A 231 -7.54 -17.75 -3.13
N ILE A 232 -7.32 -17.69 -1.81
CA ILE A 232 -6.45 -18.64 -1.10
C ILE A 232 -7.04 -20.06 -1.21
N ASN A 233 -8.29 -20.22 -0.77
CA ASN A 233 -8.91 -21.53 -0.60
C ASN A 233 -9.16 -22.27 -1.92
N GLU A 234 -9.61 -21.55 -2.95
CA GLU A 234 -10.02 -22.16 -4.23
C GLU A 234 -8.86 -22.27 -5.21
N HIS A 235 -7.94 -21.29 -5.21
CA HIS A 235 -6.96 -21.15 -6.27
C HIS A 235 -5.52 -21.33 -5.78
N PHE A 236 -5.09 -20.58 -4.76
CA PHE A 236 -3.72 -20.62 -4.28
C PHE A 236 -3.34 -22.01 -3.76
N ASN A 237 -4.20 -22.64 -2.96
CA ASN A 237 -3.98 -23.99 -2.43
C ASN A 237 -3.84 -25.03 -3.56
N SER A 238 -4.70 -24.95 -4.57
CA SER A 238 -4.66 -25.83 -5.74
C SER A 238 -3.36 -25.65 -6.54
N PHE A 239 -2.92 -24.40 -6.72
CA PHE A 239 -1.68 -24.10 -7.43
C PHE A 239 -0.43 -24.48 -6.63
N ALA A 240 -0.47 -24.38 -5.29
CA ALA A 240 0.59 -24.86 -4.40
C ALA A 240 0.85 -26.36 -4.57
N GLN A 241 -0.21 -27.17 -4.74
CA GLN A 241 -0.07 -28.59 -5.06
C GLN A 241 0.59 -28.81 -6.43
N ILE A 242 0.20 -28.03 -7.44
CA ILE A 242 0.82 -28.09 -8.78
C ILE A 242 2.31 -27.75 -8.68
N TYR A 243 2.64 -26.62 -8.05
CA TYR A 243 4.00 -26.13 -7.86
C TYR A 243 4.87 -27.13 -7.10
N ASN A 244 4.36 -27.77 -6.04
CA ASN A 244 5.13 -28.76 -5.27
C ASN A 244 5.51 -30.01 -6.09
N ARG A 245 4.76 -30.36 -7.15
CA ARG A 245 5.17 -31.45 -8.08
C ARG A 245 6.48 -31.13 -8.80
N PHE A 246 6.76 -29.86 -9.04
CA PHE A 246 8.01 -29.39 -9.65
C PHE A 246 9.10 -29.20 -8.60
N LEU A 247 8.76 -28.65 -7.44
CA LEU A 247 9.70 -28.46 -6.33
C LEU A 247 10.23 -29.79 -5.77
N LYS A 248 9.40 -30.84 -5.76
CA LYS A 248 9.72 -32.20 -5.27
C LYS A 248 10.31 -32.20 -3.86
N SER A 249 9.72 -31.41 -2.97
CA SER A 249 10.23 -31.24 -1.61
C SER A 249 9.38 -31.97 -0.58
N GLU A 250 10.01 -32.31 0.54
CA GLU A 250 9.34 -32.80 1.77
C GLU A 250 8.96 -31.63 2.69
N LEU A 251 8.69 -30.45 2.13
CA LEU A 251 8.30 -29.26 2.90
C LEU A 251 6.85 -29.36 3.39
N SER A 252 6.57 -28.70 4.51
CA SER A 252 5.21 -28.50 4.98
C SER A 252 4.40 -27.60 4.03
N GLU A 253 3.08 -27.69 4.10
CA GLU A 253 2.17 -26.86 3.31
C GLU A 253 2.47 -25.36 3.46
N ARG A 254 2.66 -24.89 4.70
CA ARG A 254 2.98 -23.48 4.97
C ARG A 254 4.31 -23.03 4.36
N GLU A 255 5.31 -23.92 4.32
CA GLU A 255 6.58 -23.62 3.66
C GLU A 255 6.42 -23.58 2.14
N ILE A 256 5.63 -24.48 1.56
CA ILE A 256 5.31 -24.45 0.13
C ILE A 256 4.64 -23.12 -0.23
N TYR A 257 3.81 -22.53 0.63
CA TYR A 257 3.17 -21.24 0.36
C TYR A 257 4.19 -20.11 0.29
N ILE A 258 5.20 -20.13 1.15
CA ILE A 258 6.29 -19.14 1.13
C ILE A 258 7.08 -19.26 -0.18
N PHE A 259 7.44 -20.49 -0.56
CA PHE A 259 8.15 -20.78 -1.79
C PHE A 259 7.33 -20.36 -3.03
N LEU A 260 6.06 -20.72 -3.07
CA LEU A 260 5.16 -20.39 -4.16
C LEU A 260 4.95 -18.88 -4.27
N TRP A 261 4.71 -18.18 -3.16
CA TRP A 261 4.48 -16.74 -3.20
C TRP A 261 5.73 -16.00 -3.71
N ASP A 262 6.92 -16.36 -3.24
CA ASP A 262 8.18 -15.82 -3.78
C ASP A 262 8.34 -16.12 -5.28
N TYR A 263 7.98 -17.33 -5.72
CA TYR A 263 8.03 -17.71 -7.13
C TYR A 263 7.09 -16.86 -8.00
N LEU A 264 5.81 -16.73 -7.60
CA LEU A 264 4.81 -15.97 -8.34
C LEU A 264 5.19 -14.48 -8.45
N LYS A 265 5.75 -13.89 -7.39
CA LYS A 265 6.25 -12.51 -7.41
C LYS A 265 7.33 -12.31 -8.47
N ARG A 266 8.25 -13.27 -8.63
CA ARG A 266 9.31 -13.21 -9.65
C ARG A 266 8.76 -13.32 -11.07
N ILE A 267 7.71 -14.11 -11.28
CA ILE A 267 7.03 -14.22 -12.58
C ILE A 267 6.21 -12.95 -12.90
N ALA A 268 5.59 -12.34 -11.88
CA ALA A 268 4.79 -11.13 -12.05
C ALA A 268 5.60 -9.92 -12.57
N VAL A 269 6.88 -9.80 -12.18
CA VAL A 269 7.76 -8.68 -12.57
C VAL A 269 7.89 -8.51 -14.08
N PRO A 270 8.44 -9.48 -14.85
CA PRO A 270 8.55 -9.34 -16.29
C PRO A 270 7.18 -9.35 -16.98
N LEU A 271 6.19 -10.06 -16.44
CA LEU A 271 4.85 -10.13 -17.02
C LEU A 271 4.19 -8.74 -17.06
N PHE A 272 4.07 -8.07 -15.90
CA PHE A 272 3.43 -6.77 -15.80
C PHE A 272 4.35 -5.62 -16.26
N GLY A 273 5.67 -5.78 -16.17
CA GLY A 273 6.62 -4.84 -16.78
C GLY A 273 6.47 -4.77 -18.30
N ASN A 274 6.30 -5.91 -18.97
CA ASN A 274 6.01 -5.96 -20.40
C ASN A 274 4.63 -5.40 -20.74
N GLU A 275 3.63 -5.63 -19.87
CA GLU A 275 2.30 -5.04 -20.04
C GLU A 275 2.35 -3.50 -19.99
N PHE A 276 3.09 -2.92 -19.05
CA PHE A 276 3.32 -1.47 -19.00
C PHE A 276 3.93 -0.96 -20.30
N ILE A 277 4.97 -1.63 -20.81
CA ILE A 277 5.60 -1.27 -22.10
C ILE A 277 4.59 -1.37 -23.24
N TYR A 278 3.81 -2.43 -23.30
CA TYR A 278 2.78 -2.61 -24.34
C TYR A 278 1.78 -1.46 -24.31
N ASN A 279 1.33 -1.06 -23.12
CA ASN A 279 0.34 -0.01 -22.95
C ASN A 279 0.90 1.39 -23.25
N TYR A 280 2.16 1.68 -22.88
CA TYR A 280 2.66 3.05 -22.80
C TYR A 280 3.94 3.35 -23.59
N SER A 281 4.56 2.37 -24.27
CA SER A 281 5.81 2.58 -25.04
C SER A 281 5.72 3.60 -26.18
N HIS A 282 4.52 3.92 -26.66
CA HIS A 282 4.31 4.96 -27.65
C HIS A 282 4.50 6.37 -27.09
N ALA A 283 4.63 6.49 -25.77
CA ALA A 283 4.54 7.74 -25.04
C ALA A 283 5.83 8.13 -24.31
N PHE A 284 6.83 7.25 -24.29
CA PHE A 284 8.16 7.53 -23.79
C PHE A 284 9.21 6.69 -24.55
N ASP A 285 10.43 7.21 -24.65
CA ASP A 285 11.57 6.42 -25.14
C ASP A 285 12.02 5.47 -24.03
N LYS A 286 12.27 4.18 -24.35
CA LYS A 286 12.68 3.18 -23.35
C LYS A 286 13.97 3.55 -22.59
N GLU A 287 14.80 4.41 -23.16
CA GLU A 287 16.03 4.93 -22.56
C GLU A 287 15.78 6.12 -21.60
N SER A 288 14.54 6.61 -21.51
CA SER A 288 14.17 7.68 -20.58
C SER A 288 14.30 7.18 -19.14
N ASN A 289 14.91 8.00 -18.28
CA ASN A 289 14.90 7.74 -16.84
C ASN A 289 13.47 7.88 -16.27
N ILE A 290 13.26 7.33 -15.07
CA ILE A 290 11.95 7.27 -14.42
C ILE A 290 11.36 8.67 -14.17
N GLU A 291 12.21 9.65 -13.85
CA GLU A 291 11.83 11.03 -13.57
C GLU A 291 11.26 11.70 -14.81
N THR A 292 11.93 11.53 -15.95
CA THR A 292 11.50 12.07 -17.24
C THR A 292 10.14 11.48 -17.65
N ILE A 293 9.92 10.19 -17.41
CA ILE A 293 8.64 9.54 -17.70
C ILE A 293 7.54 10.15 -16.82
N ILE A 294 7.79 10.30 -15.51
CA ILE A 294 6.84 10.88 -14.56
C ILE A 294 6.53 12.35 -14.92
N GLU A 295 7.56 13.16 -15.13
CA GLU A 295 7.43 14.58 -15.49
C GLU A 295 6.61 14.74 -16.77
N LYS A 296 7.00 14.08 -17.87
CA LYS A 296 6.25 14.15 -19.13
C LYS A 296 4.80 13.71 -18.96
N SER A 297 4.55 12.69 -18.14
CA SER A 297 3.20 12.20 -17.86
C SER A 297 2.36 13.25 -17.14
N LEU A 298 2.93 13.96 -16.17
CA LEU A 298 2.26 15.05 -15.45
C LEU A 298 2.01 16.28 -16.33
N TYR A 299 2.96 16.66 -17.20
CA TYR A 299 2.82 17.85 -18.06
C TYR A 299 1.91 17.64 -19.27
N HIS A 300 1.81 16.41 -19.78
CA HIS A 300 1.11 16.11 -21.03
C HIS A 300 -0.05 15.12 -20.85
N ASN A 301 -0.39 14.78 -19.60
CA ASN A 301 -1.44 13.83 -19.23
C ASN A 301 -1.34 12.50 -19.98
N ILE A 302 -0.12 11.96 -20.08
CA ILE A 302 0.18 10.77 -20.88
C ILE A 302 -0.16 9.49 -20.13
N ILE A 303 0.28 9.40 -18.87
CA ILE A 303 0.10 8.24 -17.99
C ILE A 303 -0.54 8.74 -16.70
N ASN A 304 -1.68 8.14 -16.34
CA ASN A 304 -2.36 8.48 -15.09
C ASN A 304 -1.76 7.72 -13.91
N PHE A 305 -0.79 8.31 -13.24
CA PHE A 305 -0.14 7.73 -12.06
C PHE A 305 -0.96 7.84 -10.77
N ASP A 306 -2.09 8.56 -10.76
CA ASP A 306 -3.04 8.53 -9.64
C ASP A 306 -3.88 7.23 -9.62
N ASN A 307 -3.92 6.51 -10.74
CA ASN A 307 -4.52 5.19 -10.80
C ASN A 307 -3.54 4.14 -10.23
N MET A 308 -3.97 3.43 -9.19
CA MET A 308 -3.13 2.48 -8.44
C MET A 308 -2.63 1.32 -9.30
N GLU A 309 -3.45 0.80 -10.22
CA GLU A 309 -3.07 -0.25 -11.17
C GLU A 309 -1.98 0.22 -12.12
N THR A 310 -2.09 1.45 -12.65
CA THR A 310 -1.08 2.06 -13.52
C THR A 310 0.24 2.26 -12.78
N MET A 311 0.17 2.72 -11.52
CA MET A 311 1.34 2.81 -10.65
C MET A 311 1.99 1.44 -10.40
N SER A 312 1.20 0.40 -10.17
CA SER A 312 1.70 -0.98 -9.99
C SER A 312 2.40 -1.50 -11.25
N LEU A 313 1.79 -1.33 -12.42
CA LEU A 313 2.41 -1.71 -13.70
C LEU A 313 3.73 -0.96 -13.93
N PHE A 314 3.77 0.33 -13.64
CA PHE A 314 5.00 1.12 -13.74
C PHE A 314 6.06 0.65 -12.75
N THR A 315 5.67 0.30 -11.53
CA THR A 315 6.57 -0.29 -10.53
C THR A 315 7.19 -1.59 -11.06
N TYR A 316 6.39 -2.52 -11.59
CA TYR A 316 6.91 -3.74 -12.19
C TYR A 316 7.86 -3.47 -13.36
N TYR A 317 7.54 -2.50 -14.23
CA TYR A 317 8.45 -2.06 -15.29
C TYR A 317 9.80 -1.58 -14.73
N THR A 318 9.82 -0.76 -13.67
CA THR A 318 11.07 -0.27 -13.08
C THR A 318 11.91 -1.38 -12.43
N MET A 319 11.26 -2.44 -11.90
CA MET A 319 11.94 -3.62 -11.37
C MET A 319 12.51 -4.51 -12.48
N ASP A 320 11.75 -4.73 -13.56
CA ASP A 320 12.14 -5.57 -14.69
C ASP A 320 13.32 -4.97 -15.47
N SER A 321 13.23 -3.66 -15.76
CA SER A 321 14.28 -2.89 -16.43
C SER A 321 15.52 -2.60 -15.57
N LYS A 322 15.53 -3.06 -14.31
CA LYS A 322 16.62 -2.86 -13.33
C LYS A 322 16.89 -1.40 -12.96
N TYR A 323 15.95 -0.49 -13.20
CA TYR A 323 16.00 0.85 -12.59
C TYR A 323 15.93 0.76 -11.07
N LEU A 324 15.04 -0.10 -10.56
CA LEU A 324 15.02 -0.49 -9.15
C LEU A 324 15.62 -1.88 -9.02
N ASP A 325 16.79 -1.98 -8.40
CA ASP A 325 17.43 -3.26 -8.08
C ASP A 325 16.77 -3.88 -6.84
N THR A 326 15.52 -4.31 -7.00
CA THR A 326 14.72 -4.95 -5.96
C THR A 326 13.78 -5.99 -6.54
N ASN A 327 13.60 -7.09 -5.82
CA ASN A 327 12.53 -8.06 -6.08
C ASN A 327 11.33 -7.87 -5.14
N ASN A 328 11.35 -6.80 -4.32
CA ASN A 328 10.28 -6.46 -3.41
C ASN A 328 9.36 -5.39 -4.03
N PHE A 329 8.21 -5.83 -4.53
CA PHE A 329 7.19 -4.96 -5.12
C PHE A 329 6.72 -3.86 -4.16
N ILE A 330 6.48 -4.15 -2.87
CA ILE A 330 6.00 -3.15 -1.92
C ILE A 330 7.02 -2.03 -1.76
N TYR A 331 8.29 -2.40 -1.61
CA TYR A 331 9.38 -1.43 -1.52
C TYR A 331 9.51 -0.60 -2.80
N GLY A 332 9.46 -1.26 -3.97
CA GLY A 332 9.50 -0.57 -5.25
C GLY A 332 8.35 0.40 -5.42
N PHE A 333 7.12 -0.03 -5.10
CA PHE A 333 5.91 0.77 -5.20
C PHE A 333 6.00 2.03 -4.34
N ILE A 334 6.44 1.90 -3.08
CA ILE A 334 6.61 3.04 -2.17
C ILE A 334 7.65 4.03 -2.71
N ILE A 335 8.78 3.54 -3.24
CA ILE A 335 9.80 4.42 -3.83
C ILE A 335 9.23 5.19 -5.01
N ILE A 336 8.59 4.51 -5.95
CA ILE A 336 8.06 5.14 -7.16
C ILE A 336 6.91 6.10 -6.81
N MET A 337 6.03 5.73 -5.89
CA MET A 337 4.97 6.60 -5.39
C MET A 337 5.53 7.87 -4.75
N ASN A 338 6.52 7.75 -3.87
CA ASN A 338 7.13 8.91 -3.24
C ASN A 338 7.80 9.83 -4.28
N LYS A 339 8.47 9.24 -5.27
CA LYS A 339 9.06 9.97 -6.40
C LYS A 339 8.01 10.72 -7.20
N TYR A 340 6.89 10.05 -7.50
CA TYR A 340 5.76 10.63 -8.21
C TYR A 340 5.17 11.81 -7.43
N LEU A 341 4.90 11.65 -6.13
CA LEU A 341 4.35 12.70 -5.28
C LEU A 341 5.29 13.91 -5.14
N GLU A 342 6.61 13.68 -5.08
CA GLU A 342 7.61 14.75 -5.07
C GLU A 342 7.56 15.58 -6.36
N ILE A 343 7.60 14.93 -7.52
CA ILE A 343 7.56 15.60 -8.83
C ILE A 343 6.22 16.31 -9.05
N ARG A 344 5.11 15.66 -8.67
CA ARG A 344 3.77 16.25 -8.72
C ARG A 344 3.70 17.54 -7.91
N LYS A 345 4.20 17.51 -6.67
CA LYS A 345 4.24 18.70 -5.81
C LYS A 345 5.09 19.82 -6.39
N PHE A 346 6.22 19.48 -7.02
CA PHE A 346 7.06 20.47 -7.69
C PHE A 346 6.33 21.13 -8.87
N LYS A 347 5.61 20.34 -9.68
CA LYS A 347 4.75 20.87 -10.75
C LYS A 347 3.65 21.78 -10.19
N GLU A 348 2.92 21.34 -9.17
CA GLU A 348 1.84 22.14 -8.55
C GLU A 348 2.36 23.49 -8.01
N LEU A 349 3.56 23.50 -7.41
CA LEU A 349 4.21 24.75 -6.97
C LEU A 349 4.56 25.66 -8.14
N LYS A 350 5.09 25.09 -9.23
CA LYS A 350 5.44 25.84 -10.42
C LYS A 350 4.20 26.44 -11.10
N ASP A 351 3.14 25.65 -11.24
CA ASP A 351 1.85 26.10 -11.78
C ASP A 351 1.29 27.27 -10.93
N TYR A 352 1.45 27.19 -9.60
CA TYR A 352 1.07 28.27 -8.67
C TYR A 352 1.96 29.52 -8.79
N GLU A 353 3.27 29.36 -8.93
CA GLU A 353 4.19 30.47 -9.19
C GLU A 353 3.85 31.17 -10.52
N GLU A 354 3.60 30.40 -11.58
CA GLU A 354 3.19 30.92 -12.88
C GLU A 354 1.87 31.70 -12.75
N MET A 355 0.87 31.14 -12.05
CA MET A 355 -0.39 31.81 -11.74
C MET A 355 -0.18 33.17 -11.03
N LEU A 356 0.73 33.25 -10.05
CA LEU A 356 1.01 34.50 -9.33
C LEU A 356 1.74 35.56 -10.16
N LEU A 357 2.47 35.13 -11.21
CA LEU A 357 3.19 36.02 -12.12
C LEU A 357 2.32 36.53 -13.27
N VAL A 358 1.11 35.97 -13.46
CA VAL A 358 0.15 36.46 -14.44
C VAL A 358 -0.25 37.90 -14.07
N SER A 359 0.08 38.86 -14.94
CA SER A 359 -0.33 40.25 -14.76
C SER A 359 -1.85 40.42 -14.85
N GLU A 360 -2.41 41.47 -14.22
CA GLU A 360 -3.85 41.81 -14.37
C GLU A 360 -4.26 41.97 -15.84
N GLU A 361 -3.32 42.42 -16.69
CA GLU A 361 -3.50 42.54 -18.14
C GLU A 361 -3.59 41.18 -18.84
N GLU A 362 -2.88 40.15 -18.35
CA GLU A 362 -2.93 38.78 -18.87
C GLU A 362 -4.17 38.01 -18.41
N MET A 363 -4.64 38.21 -17.16
CA MET A 363 -5.94 37.71 -16.69
C MET A 363 -7.10 38.33 -17.48
N SER A 364 -6.92 39.55 -18.00
CA SER A 364 -7.90 40.22 -18.86
C SER A 364 -7.93 39.72 -20.32
N LYS A 365 -7.16 38.67 -20.66
CA LYS A 365 -7.22 38.06 -22.00
C LYS A 365 -8.30 36.98 -22.07
N GLU A 366 -8.95 36.91 -23.22
CA GLU A 366 -9.91 35.86 -23.55
C GLU A 366 -9.18 34.52 -23.68
N ILE A 367 -9.75 33.46 -23.13
CA ILE A 367 -9.25 32.09 -23.29
C ILE A 367 -9.37 31.68 -24.75
N THR A 368 -8.28 31.16 -25.28
CA THR A 368 -8.21 30.62 -26.63
C THR A 368 -8.21 29.10 -26.62
N ILE A 369 -8.45 28.47 -27.78
CA ILE A 369 -8.35 27.01 -27.91
C ILE A 369 -6.94 26.49 -27.60
N ASN A 370 -5.90 27.27 -27.85
CA ASN A 370 -4.52 26.89 -27.52
C ASN A 370 -4.29 26.88 -26.00
N ASP A 371 -4.96 27.77 -25.26
CA ASP A 371 -4.90 27.74 -23.79
C ASP A 371 -5.57 26.47 -23.26
N ILE A 372 -6.70 26.07 -23.87
CA ILE A 372 -7.39 24.81 -23.55
C ILE A 372 -6.52 23.60 -23.84
N ASP A 373 -5.75 23.60 -24.94
CA ASP A 373 -4.86 22.49 -25.27
C ASP A 373 -3.70 22.32 -24.25
N LEU A 374 -3.45 23.32 -23.39
CA LEU A 374 -2.35 23.33 -22.42
C LEU A 374 -2.80 23.18 -20.96
N MET A 375 -4.11 23.22 -20.67
CA MET A 375 -4.63 23.14 -19.30
C MET A 375 -4.91 21.69 -18.85
N SER A 376 -5.24 21.49 -17.57
CA SER A 376 -5.66 20.18 -17.08
C SER A 376 -7.10 19.86 -17.47
N GLY A 377 -7.48 18.58 -17.41
CA GLY A 377 -8.87 18.16 -17.63
C GLY A 377 -9.85 18.83 -16.65
N TYR A 378 -9.44 18.98 -15.38
CA TYR A 378 -10.22 19.67 -14.36
C TYR A 378 -10.41 21.17 -14.66
N ASP A 379 -9.35 21.85 -15.14
CA ASP A 379 -9.48 23.25 -15.56
C ASP A 379 -10.41 23.37 -16.77
N PHE A 380 -10.34 22.41 -17.70
CA PHE A 380 -11.21 22.36 -18.86
C PHE A 380 -12.69 22.20 -18.47
N GLU A 381 -13.00 21.34 -17.48
CA GLU A 381 -14.34 21.26 -16.88
C GLU A 381 -14.80 22.62 -16.33
N GLY A 382 -13.90 23.32 -15.63
CA GLY A 382 -14.14 24.67 -15.13
C GLY A 382 -14.43 25.69 -16.22
N ILE A 383 -13.69 25.66 -17.34
CA ILE A 383 -13.92 26.55 -18.49
C ILE A 383 -15.24 26.24 -19.19
N VAL A 384 -15.55 24.95 -19.38
CA VAL A 384 -16.84 24.53 -19.92
C VAL A 384 -17.98 25.00 -19.01
N GLY A 385 -17.82 24.87 -17.70
CA GLY A 385 -18.77 25.40 -16.73
C GLY A 385 -18.99 26.91 -16.92
N LYS A 386 -17.92 27.70 -16.98
CA LYS A 386 -17.99 29.15 -17.23
C LYS A 386 -18.64 29.51 -18.56
N LEU A 387 -18.43 28.73 -19.62
CA LEU A 387 -19.13 28.93 -20.90
C LEU A 387 -20.65 28.79 -20.73
N PHE A 388 -21.10 27.77 -19.99
CA PHE A 388 -22.53 27.59 -19.72
C PHE A 388 -23.09 28.67 -18.78
N GLU A 389 -22.31 29.14 -17.79
CA GLU A 389 -22.70 30.32 -16.98
C GLU A 389 -22.88 31.58 -17.84
N LYS A 390 -21.98 31.82 -18.81
CA LYS A 390 -22.12 32.92 -19.79
C LYS A 390 -23.33 32.75 -20.71
N MET A 391 -23.87 31.55 -20.82
CA MET A 391 -25.13 31.24 -21.50
C MET A 391 -26.34 31.27 -20.54
N ASP A 392 -26.19 31.87 -19.35
CA ASP A 392 -27.15 31.97 -18.23
C ASP A 392 -27.64 30.63 -17.66
N TYR A 393 -26.80 29.60 -17.65
CA TYR A 393 -27.04 28.39 -16.88
C TYR A 393 -26.51 28.53 -15.45
N VAL A 394 -27.19 27.89 -14.50
CA VAL A 394 -26.62 27.62 -13.17
C VAL A 394 -25.82 26.32 -13.27
N VAL A 395 -24.55 26.37 -12.91
CA VAL A 395 -23.60 25.28 -13.14
C VAL A 395 -23.12 24.66 -11.83
N GLU A 396 -22.99 23.33 -11.84
CA GLU A 396 -22.36 22.52 -10.81
C GLU A 396 -21.31 21.63 -11.47
N ILE A 397 -20.05 21.70 -11.00
CA ILE A 397 -19.00 20.75 -11.39
C ILE A 397 -19.09 19.54 -10.44
N THR A 398 -19.16 18.34 -10.99
CA THR A 398 -19.27 17.12 -10.20
C THR A 398 -17.92 16.74 -9.55
N LYS A 399 -17.92 15.75 -8.67
CA LYS A 399 -16.68 15.33 -8.00
C LYS A 399 -15.82 14.52 -8.96
N SER A 400 -14.51 14.74 -8.94
CA SER A 400 -13.52 14.05 -9.78
C SER A 400 -13.46 12.52 -9.62
N SER A 401 -14.11 11.95 -8.60
CA SER A 401 -14.28 10.50 -8.45
C SER A 401 -15.74 10.12 -8.27
N GLY A 402 -16.18 9.09 -9.00
CA GLY A 402 -17.55 8.58 -8.94
C GLY A 402 -18.59 9.48 -9.61
N ASP A 403 -18.18 10.32 -10.55
CA ASP A 403 -19.01 11.24 -11.36
C ASP A 403 -20.06 10.56 -12.27
N GLN A 404 -20.04 9.23 -12.38
CA GLN A 404 -20.92 8.45 -13.24
C GLN A 404 -20.96 8.94 -14.71
N GLY A 405 -19.86 9.52 -15.21
CA GLY A 405 -19.75 9.99 -16.59
C GLY A 405 -20.43 11.33 -16.89
N VAL A 406 -20.60 12.20 -15.89
CA VAL A 406 -21.02 13.59 -16.06
C VAL A 406 -20.11 14.50 -15.24
N ASP A 407 -19.27 15.29 -15.91
CA ASP A 407 -18.31 16.20 -15.26
C ASP A 407 -18.98 17.53 -14.86
N VAL A 408 -19.93 18.02 -15.67
CA VAL A 408 -20.61 19.30 -15.44
C VAL A 408 -22.12 19.15 -15.59
N ILE A 409 -22.87 19.68 -14.63
CA ILE A 409 -24.33 19.79 -14.66
C ILE A 409 -24.71 21.26 -14.87
N ALA A 410 -25.48 21.53 -15.92
CA ALA A 410 -25.95 22.88 -16.24
C ALA A 410 -27.47 22.95 -16.25
N ASN A 411 -28.05 23.86 -15.46
CA ASN A 411 -29.49 24.01 -15.29
C ASN A 411 -29.98 25.40 -15.75
N LYS A 412 -31.00 25.44 -16.62
CA LYS A 412 -31.67 26.67 -17.04
C LYS A 412 -33.16 26.43 -17.24
N TYR A 413 -33.98 27.00 -16.35
CA TYR A 413 -35.43 26.76 -16.29
C TYR A 413 -35.76 25.25 -16.21
N ASN A 414 -36.45 24.70 -17.22
CA ASN A 414 -36.82 23.29 -17.30
C ASN A 414 -35.78 22.43 -18.05
N HIS A 415 -34.59 22.96 -18.34
CA HIS A 415 -33.52 22.22 -19.01
C HIS A 415 -32.42 21.89 -18.01
N SER A 416 -32.25 20.59 -17.74
CA SER A 416 -31.13 20.04 -16.98
C SER A 416 -30.21 19.27 -17.92
N ILE A 417 -28.96 19.70 -18.01
CA ILE A 417 -27.98 19.19 -18.97
C ILE A 417 -26.85 18.49 -18.23
N GLY A 418 -26.52 17.27 -18.66
CA GLY A 418 -25.30 16.57 -18.25
C GLY A 418 -24.25 16.71 -19.32
N ILE A 419 -23.04 17.10 -18.94
CA ILE A 419 -21.95 17.39 -19.85
C ILE A 419 -20.76 16.53 -19.45
N GLN A 420 -20.30 15.69 -20.38
CA GLN A 420 -19.00 15.05 -20.29
C GLN A 420 -18.01 15.88 -21.11
N THR A 421 -16.89 16.24 -20.48
CA THR A 421 -15.75 16.87 -21.13
C THR A 421 -14.68 15.84 -21.42
N LYS A 422 -13.95 15.99 -22.53
CA LYS A 422 -12.79 15.16 -22.87
C LYS A 422 -11.68 16.04 -23.46
N LEU A 423 -10.59 16.21 -22.74
CA LEU A 423 -9.41 16.92 -23.22
C LEU A 423 -8.37 15.91 -23.71
N TYR A 424 -8.31 15.66 -25.03
CA TYR A 424 -7.52 14.57 -25.61
C TYR A 424 -6.61 15.03 -26.77
N SER A 425 -5.47 14.35 -26.91
CA SER A 425 -4.55 14.51 -28.04
C SER A 425 -4.99 13.77 -29.31
N ARG A 426 -6.03 12.93 -29.21
CA ARG A 426 -6.58 12.12 -30.31
C ARG A 426 -8.10 12.25 -30.39
N PRO A 427 -8.72 11.89 -31.53
CA PRO A 427 -10.16 11.93 -31.68
C PRO A 427 -10.91 11.11 -30.62
N VAL A 428 -12.04 11.64 -30.15
CA VAL A 428 -12.88 11.03 -29.12
C VAL A 428 -13.67 9.84 -29.69
N ASN A 429 -13.63 8.72 -28.96
CA ASN A 429 -14.30 7.47 -29.33
C ASN A 429 -15.68 7.33 -28.66
N ASN A 430 -16.31 6.17 -28.83
CA ASN A 430 -17.65 5.89 -28.31
C ASN A 430 -17.77 6.00 -26.77
N ASN A 431 -16.68 5.79 -26.02
CA ASN A 431 -16.74 5.66 -24.56
C ASN A 431 -17.31 6.93 -23.92
N ALA A 432 -16.89 8.11 -24.37
CA ALA A 432 -17.39 9.38 -23.84
C ALA A 432 -18.91 9.56 -24.04
N VAL A 433 -19.45 9.05 -25.14
CA VAL A 433 -20.90 9.08 -25.40
C VAL A 433 -21.63 8.07 -24.52
N GLN A 434 -21.05 6.89 -24.29
CA GLN A 434 -21.63 5.87 -23.42
C GLN A 434 -21.68 6.32 -21.96
N GLU A 435 -20.61 6.96 -21.50
CA GLU A 435 -20.48 7.54 -20.16
C GLU A 435 -21.58 8.56 -19.89
N VAL A 436 -21.71 9.57 -20.75
CA VAL A 436 -22.74 10.60 -20.55
C VAL A 436 -24.15 10.02 -20.61
N VAL A 437 -24.41 9.06 -21.50
CA VAL A 437 -25.72 8.38 -21.59
C VAL A 437 -26.07 7.67 -20.27
N ALA A 438 -25.11 7.00 -19.64
CA ALA A 438 -25.30 6.39 -18.33
C ALA A 438 -25.56 7.45 -17.24
N GLY A 439 -24.75 8.51 -17.22
CA GLY A 439 -24.86 9.57 -16.23
C GLY A 439 -26.16 10.38 -16.30
N LEU A 440 -26.72 10.59 -17.50
CA LEU A 440 -28.03 11.26 -17.64
C LEU A 440 -29.12 10.60 -16.82
N LYS A 441 -29.17 9.26 -16.82
CA LYS A 441 -30.17 8.50 -16.06
C LYS A 441 -29.89 8.59 -14.56
N TYR A 442 -28.63 8.51 -14.16
CA TYR A 442 -28.22 8.56 -12.76
C TYR A 442 -28.60 9.91 -12.12
N TYR A 443 -28.28 11.02 -12.78
CA TYR A 443 -28.56 12.37 -12.29
C TYR A 443 -29.96 12.91 -12.65
N LYS A 444 -30.78 12.13 -13.39
CA LYS A 444 -32.13 12.53 -13.86
C LYS A 444 -32.10 13.81 -14.72
N LEU A 445 -31.16 13.85 -15.66
CA LEU A 445 -30.93 14.98 -16.56
C LEU A 445 -31.68 14.79 -17.88
N SER A 446 -32.11 15.91 -18.47
CA SER A 446 -32.98 15.92 -19.66
C SER A 446 -32.23 15.85 -21.00
N LYS A 447 -30.94 16.23 -21.02
CA LYS A 447 -30.14 16.30 -22.25
C LYS A 447 -28.65 16.07 -21.96
N GLY A 448 -27.95 15.40 -22.87
CA GLY A 448 -26.51 15.12 -22.75
C GLY A 448 -25.66 15.85 -23.77
N TYR A 449 -24.46 16.26 -23.34
CA TYR A 449 -23.44 16.88 -24.17
C TYR A 449 -22.12 16.14 -23.99
N VAL A 450 -21.37 16.00 -25.07
CA VAL A 450 -19.93 15.67 -25.01
C VAL A 450 -19.16 16.80 -25.65
N ILE A 451 -18.20 17.36 -24.91
CA ILE A 451 -17.42 18.52 -25.32
C ILE A 451 -15.94 18.16 -25.30
N THR A 452 -15.22 18.48 -26.37
CA THR A 452 -13.78 18.18 -26.47
C THR A 452 -13.01 19.29 -27.17
N ASN A 453 -11.70 19.37 -26.90
CA ASN A 453 -10.77 20.19 -27.68
C ASN A 453 -10.40 19.55 -29.04
N ASN A 454 -10.85 18.33 -29.29
CA ASN A 454 -10.52 17.54 -30.49
C ASN A 454 -11.77 17.23 -31.32
N TYR A 455 -11.66 16.31 -32.26
CA TYR A 455 -12.77 15.86 -33.11
C TYR A 455 -13.30 14.50 -32.64
N PHE A 456 -14.50 14.14 -33.08
CA PHE A 456 -15.10 12.84 -32.80
C PHE A 456 -14.81 11.86 -33.94
N THR A 457 -14.70 10.58 -33.60
CA THR A 457 -14.71 9.51 -34.61
C THR A 457 -16.09 9.38 -35.25
N ASP A 458 -16.17 8.92 -36.51
CA ASP A 458 -17.45 8.66 -37.20
C ASP A 458 -18.39 7.73 -36.40
N SER A 459 -17.80 6.78 -35.67
CA SER A 459 -18.56 5.88 -34.80
C SER A 459 -19.18 6.64 -33.61
N ALA A 460 -18.42 7.54 -32.98
CA ALA A 460 -18.91 8.33 -31.85
C ALA A 460 -20.02 9.28 -32.28
N ILE A 461 -19.89 9.89 -33.47
CA ILE A 461 -20.92 10.76 -34.07
C ILE A 461 -22.23 9.98 -34.25
N LYS A 462 -22.18 8.81 -34.91
CA LYS A 462 -23.36 7.95 -35.11
C LYS A 462 -24.00 7.50 -33.80
N LEU A 463 -23.18 7.19 -32.78
CA LEU A 463 -23.68 6.79 -31.47
C LEU A 463 -24.37 7.96 -30.76
N ALA A 464 -23.79 9.16 -30.82
CA ALA A 464 -24.36 10.37 -30.25
C ALA A 464 -25.71 10.71 -30.89
N GLU A 465 -25.81 10.65 -32.22
CA GLU A 465 -27.07 10.83 -32.95
C GLU A 465 -28.16 9.86 -32.47
N SER A 466 -27.82 8.57 -32.34
CA SER A 466 -28.78 7.55 -31.87
C SER A 466 -29.28 7.76 -30.44
N ASN A 467 -28.52 8.47 -29.61
CA ASN A 467 -28.84 8.75 -28.21
C ASN A 467 -29.26 10.21 -27.96
N ASN A 468 -29.41 11.02 -29.02
CA ASN A 468 -29.69 12.46 -28.94
C ASN A 468 -28.68 13.24 -28.06
N ILE A 469 -27.40 12.87 -28.12
CA ILE A 469 -26.31 13.54 -27.42
C ILE A 469 -25.77 14.65 -28.33
N VAL A 470 -25.59 15.84 -27.78
CA VAL A 470 -25.00 16.97 -28.51
C VAL A 470 -23.49 16.89 -28.43
N LEU A 471 -22.83 17.07 -29.58
CA LEU A 471 -21.38 17.05 -29.67
C LEU A 471 -20.87 18.46 -29.92
N TRP A 472 -19.94 18.93 -29.08
CA TRP A 472 -19.10 20.10 -29.37
C TRP A 472 -17.68 19.59 -29.61
N ASP A 473 -17.30 19.57 -30.88
CA ASP A 473 -15.92 19.31 -31.27
C ASP A 473 -15.10 20.61 -31.20
N ARG A 474 -13.84 20.54 -31.64
CA ARG A 474 -12.92 21.68 -31.63
C ARG A 474 -13.52 22.93 -32.29
N ASP A 475 -14.14 22.79 -33.45
CA ASP A 475 -14.63 23.94 -34.22
C ASP A 475 -15.84 24.58 -33.54
N GLU A 476 -16.77 23.76 -33.03
CA GLU A 476 -17.92 24.24 -32.26
C GLU A 476 -17.47 24.88 -30.93
N LEU A 477 -16.47 24.31 -30.25
CA LEU A 477 -15.90 24.88 -29.03
C LEU A 477 -15.24 26.24 -29.29
N ILE A 478 -14.48 26.38 -30.39
CA ILE A 478 -13.90 27.66 -30.83
C ILE A 478 -15.01 28.68 -31.08
N ASP A 479 -16.08 28.32 -31.79
CA ASP A 479 -17.23 29.21 -32.00
C ASP A 479 -17.82 29.68 -30.66
N LYS A 480 -18.01 28.76 -29.71
CA LYS A 480 -18.57 29.07 -28.39
C LYS A 480 -17.66 29.99 -27.58
N LEU A 481 -16.35 29.78 -27.59
CA LEU A 481 -15.38 30.67 -26.92
C LEU A 481 -15.40 32.08 -27.51
N ASN A 482 -15.45 32.19 -28.85
CA ASN A 482 -15.52 33.48 -29.52
C ASN A 482 -16.82 34.23 -29.22
N ARG A 483 -17.93 33.50 -29.11
CA ARG A 483 -19.26 34.06 -28.85
C ARG A 483 -19.48 34.41 -27.37
N PHE A 484 -19.00 33.56 -26.47
CA PHE A 484 -19.16 33.67 -25.03
C PHE A 484 -17.78 33.82 -24.40
N LYS A 485 -17.29 35.06 -24.40
CA LYS A 485 -15.94 35.41 -23.93
C LYS A 485 -15.74 34.99 -22.49
N VAL A 486 -14.93 33.96 -22.28
CA VAL A 486 -14.42 33.52 -20.97
C VAL A 486 -13.02 34.08 -20.82
N MET A 487 -12.77 34.72 -19.68
CA MET A 487 -11.48 35.34 -19.37
C MET A 487 -10.55 34.30 -18.75
N ARG A 488 -9.23 34.45 -18.95
CA ARG A 488 -8.23 33.70 -18.20
C ARG A 488 -8.45 33.94 -16.69
N VAL A 489 -8.29 32.87 -15.91
CA VAL A 489 -8.69 32.80 -14.50
C VAL A 489 -7.46 32.77 -13.63
#